data_AF-A0A535VAR2-F1
#
_entry.id   AF-A0A535VAR2-F1
#
_cell.length_a   1.000
_cell.length_b   1.000
_cell.length_c   1.000
_cell.angle_alpha   90.00
_cell.angle_beta   90.00
_cell.angle_gamma   90.00
#
_symmetry.space_group_name_H-M   'P 1'
#
loop_
_entity.id
_entity.type
_entity.pdbx_description
1 polymer ?
#
loop_
_entity_poly.entity_id
_entity_poly.type
_entity_poly.pdbx_seq_one_letter_code
_entity_poly.pdbx_strand_id
1 'polypeptide(L)'
;MRDYEVLYIVRADLDDDKVQDAVKRVNTLIERSGGTIERTNLWGKRKLAYEVKHQKEGAYVLQDFQLEPNRVPELESSLKITEEVLRHLVVRKPEKAAPVTAVAPPPAEVVLAPVVADSENAAGAVRRDREEET
;
A
#
# COMPACT_ATOMS: atom_id res chain seq x y z
N MET A 1 21.31 6.74 11.71
CA MET A 1 20.73 6.90 10.36
C MET A 1 19.21 6.82 10.47
N ARG A 2 18.48 7.37 9.51
CA ARG A 2 17.01 7.27 9.47
C ARG A 2 16.59 6.58 8.18
N ASP A 3 15.46 5.89 8.25
CA ASP A 3 14.86 5.23 7.09
C ASP A 3 14.07 6.26 6.27
N TYR A 4 14.34 6.25 4.97
CA TYR A 4 13.65 7.06 3.98
C TYR A 4 13.15 6.15 2.86
N GLU A 5 12.11 6.62 2.19
CA GLU A 5 11.70 6.10 0.90
C GLU A 5 11.75 7.23 -0.12
N VAL A 6 12.24 6.92 -1.32
CA VAL A 6 12.16 7.81 -2.47
C VAL A 6 11.29 7.18 -3.53
N LEU A 7 10.26 7.90 -3.93
CA LEU A 7 9.50 7.61 -5.13
C LEU A 7 9.93 8.59 -6.21
N TYR A 8 10.40 8.07 -7.33
CA TYR A 8 10.73 8.91 -8.48
C TYR A 8 10.17 8.34 -9.77
N ILE A 9 9.95 9.24 -10.72
CA ILE A 9 9.36 8.96 -12.01
C ILE A 9 10.44 9.19 -13.08
N VAL A 10 10.78 8.15 -13.82
CA VAL A 10 11.69 8.20 -14.96
C VAL A 10 10.89 8.45 -16.24
N ARG A 11 11.47 9.18 -17.19
CA ARG A 11 10.88 9.44 -18.52
C ARG A 11 10.48 8.14 -19.24
N ALA A 12 9.29 8.11 -19.83
CA ALA A 12 8.78 6.94 -20.56
C ALA A 12 9.39 6.76 -21.97
N ASP A 13 9.98 7.82 -22.54
CA ASP A 13 10.74 7.79 -23.81
C ASP A 13 11.94 6.84 -23.77
N LEU A 14 12.39 6.47 -22.57
CA LEU A 14 13.54 5.60 -22.38
C LEU A 14 13.13 4.13 -22.56
N ASP A 15 14.03 3.39 -23.21
CA ASP A 15 13.97 1.94 -23.29
C ASP A 15 14.16 1.33 -21.89
N ASP A 16 13.69 0.10 -21.69
CA ASP A 16 13.74 -0.55 -20.37
C ASP A 16 15.19 -0.68 -19.84
N ASP A 17 16.16 -0.90 -20.73
CA ASP A 17 17.59 -0.92 -20.38
C ASP A 17 18.08 0.44 -19.84
N LYS A 18 17.64 1.54 -20.47
CA LYS A 18 17.97 2.90 -20.02
C LYS A 18 17.29 3.25 -18.70
N VAL A 19 16.08 2.72 -18.47
CA VAL A 19 15.41 2.83 -17.17
C VAL A 19 16.25 2.14 -16.09
N GLN A 20 16.75 0.92 -16.35
CA GLN A 20 17.64 0.23 -15.42
C GLN A 20 18.94 1.02 -15.16
N ASP A 21 19.52 1.64 -16.17
CA ASP A 21 20.71 2.47 -15.99
C ASP A 21 20.41 3.74 -15.18
N ALA A 22 19.24 4.35 -15.35
CA ALA A 22 18.80 5.45 -14.51
C ALA A 22 18.66 5.01 -13.04
N VAL A 23 18.11 3.81 -12.79
CA VAL A 23 18.05 3.23 -11.43
C VAL A 23 19.44 3.03 -10.86
N LYS A 24 20.38 2.46 -11.61
CA LYS A 24 21.78 2.29 -11.15
C LYS A 24 22.44 3.64 -10.82
N ARG A 25 22.21 4.67 -11.62
CA ARG A 25 22.74 6.02 -11.33
C ARG A 25 22.18 6.57 -10.03
N VAL A 26 20.86 6.44 -9.81
CA VAL A 26 20.24 6.86 -8.54
C VAL A 26 20.83 6.06 -7.37
N ASN A 27 21.06 4.76 -7.53
CA ASN A 27 21.73 3.95 -6.50
C ASN A 27 23.11 4.50 -6.15
N THR A 28 23.93 4.78 -7.16
CA THR A 28 25.26 5.37 -6.96
C THR A 28 25.18 6.75 -6.31
N LEU A 29 24.15 7.55 -6.60
CA LEU A 29 23.95 8.84 -5.93
C LEU A 29 23.66 8.65 -4.44
N ILE A 30 22.77 7.71 -4.08
CA ILE A 30 22.45 7.40 -2.69
C ILE A 30 23.70 6.90 -1.94
N GLU A 31 24.47 6.00 -2.54
CA GLU A 31 25.72 5.48 -1.97
C GLU A 31 26.77 6.59 -1.80
N ARG A 32 26.93 7.49 -2.77
CA ARG A 32 27.85 8.64 -2.70
C ARG A 32 27.47 9.62 -1.59
N SER A 33 26.18 9.78 -1.31
CA SER A 33 25.70 10.59 -0.18
C SER A 33 25.89 9.90 1.18
N GLY A 34 26.44 8.68 1.21
CA GLY A 34 26.68 7.90 2.43
C GLY A 34 25.44 7.13 2.91
N GLY A 35 24.50 6.85 2.00
CA GLY A 35 23.31 6.06 2.28
C GLY A 35 23.45 4.60 1.89
N THR A 36 22.63 3.75 2.52
CA THR A 36 22.55 2.31 2.21
C THR A 36 21.17 1.99 1.67
N ILE A 37 21.10 1.30 0.53
CA ILE A 37 19.84 0.91 -0.10
C ILE A 37 19.38 -0.42 0.50
N GLU A 38 18.15 -0.49 0.99
CA GLU A 38 17.56 -1.71 1.54
C GLU A 38 16.76 -2.47 0.49
N ARG A 39 15.96 -1.75 -0.30
CA ARG A 39 15.06 -2.36 -1.27
C ARG A 39 14.85 -1.45 -2.46
N THR A 40 14.85 -2.03 -3.65
CA THR A 40 14.46 -1.35 -4.89
C THR A 40 13.28 -2.07 -5.51
N ASN A 41 12.21 -1.33 -5.80
CA ASN A 41 10.99 -1.86 -6.39
C ASN A 41 10.65 -1.06 -7.65
N LEU A 42 10.63 -1.75 -8.80
CA LEU A 42 10.30 -1.17 -10.09
C LEU A 42 8.84 -1.49 -10.42
N TRP A 43 8.01 -0.45 -10.51
CA TRP A 43 6.59 -0.60 -10.84
C TRP A 43 6.33 -0.59 -12.36
N GLY A 44 7.33 -0.22 -13.15
CA GLY A 44 7.20 -0.11 -14.61
C GLY A 44 6.47 1.16 -15.07
N LYS A 45 6.10 1.18 -16.35
CA LYS A 45 5.46 2.34 -17.02
C LYS A 45 4.00 2.47 -16.60
N ARG A 46 3.61 3.67 -16.16
CA ARG A 46 2.23 4.01 -15.77
C ARG A 46 1.85 5.38 -16.33
N LYS A 47 0.57 5.55 -16.63
CA LYS A 47 0.02 6.83 -17.13
C LYS A 47 -0.05 7.87 -16.00
N LEU A 48 0.42 9.08 -16.29
CA LEU A 48 0.35 10.23 -15.39
C LEU A 48 -1.05 10.87 -15.46
N ALA A 49 -1.50 11.48 -14.37
CA ALA A 49 -2.79 12.16 -14.32
C ALA A 49 -2.82 13.42 -15.21
N TYR A 50 -1.67 14.05 -15.40
CA TYR A 50 -1.45 15.19 -16.28
C TYR A 50 -0.05 15.12 -16.89
N GLU A 51 0.16 15.91 -17.94
CA GLU A 51 1.42 15.96 -18.64
C GLU A 51 2.52 16.63 -17.80
N VAL A 52 3.65 15.96 -17.63
CA VAL A 52 4.82 16.48 -16.92
C VAL A 52 5.99 16.54 -17.89
N LYS A 53 6.55 17.73 -18.16
CA LYS A 53 7.62 17.94 -19.17
C LYS A 53 7.31 17.24 -20.51
N HIS A 54 6.08 17.39 -21.02
CA HIS A 54 5.61 16.77 -22.25
C HIS A 54 5.45 15.24 -22.25
N GLN A 55 5.48 14.62 -21.07
CA GLN A 55 5.29 13.19 -20.90
C GLN A 55 3.91 12.88 -20.31
N LYS A 56 3.19 11.94 -20.94
CA LYS A 56 1.90 11.42 -20.47
C LYS A 56 2.05 10.13 -19.66
N GLU A 57 3.23 9.52 -19.71
CA GLU A 57 3.56 8.27 -19.06
C GLU A 57 4.93 8.40 -18.39
N GLY A 58 5.18 7.57 -17.37
CA GLY A 58 6.46 7.52 -16.69
C GLY A 58 6.68 6.17 -16.00
N ALA A 59 7.94 5.77 -15.89
CA ALA A 59 8.31 4.57 -15.16
C ALA A 59 8.48 4.91 -13.67
N TYR A 60 7.71 4.26 -12.80
CA TYR A 60 7.74 4.50 -11.37
C TYR A 60 8.75 3.57 -10.70
N VAL A 61 9.61 4.15 -9.86
CA VAL A 61 10.58 3.41 -9.06
C VAL A 61 10.50 3.87 -7.62
N LEU A 62 10.32 2.92 -6.71
CA LEU A 62 10.32 3.12 -5.27
C LEU A 62 11.59 2.50 -4.70
N GLN A 63 12.33 3.27 -3.90
CA GLN A 63 13.52 2.78 -3.21
C GLN A 63 13.47 3.10 -1.74
N ASP A 64 13.75 2.08 -0.94
CA ASP A 64 13.89 2.15 0.50
C ASP A 64 15.39 2.25 0.81
N PHE A 65 15.79 3.28 1.55
CA PHE A 65 17.20 3.52 1.88
C PHE A 65 17.36 4.18 3.25
N GLN A 66 18.53 3.99 3.84
CA GLN A 66 18.95 4.64 5.07
C GLN A 66 19.90 5.77 4.75
N LEU A 67 19.69 6.94 5.35
CA LEU A 67 20.57 8.10 5.16
C LEU A 67 20.67 8.95 6.43
N GLU A 68 21.75 9.71 6.55
CA GLU A 68 21.87 10.75 7.57
C GLU A 68 20.99 11.97 7.21
N PRO A 69 20.22 12.55 8.16
CA PRO A 69 19.33 13.69 7.87
C PRO A 69 20.03 14.89 7.22
N ASN A 70 21.30 15.13 7.55
CA ASN A 70 22.10 16.24 7.02
C ASN A 70 22.41 16.10 5.52
N ARG A 71 22.32 14.88 4.97
CA ARG A 71 22.65 14.56 3.56
C ARG A 71 21.43 14.52 2.65
N VAL A 72 20.21 14.55 3.19
CA VAL A 72 18.97 14.53 2.41
C VAL A 72 18.89 15.69 1.39
N PRO A 73 19.21 16.95 1.75
CA PRO A 73 19.12 18.07 0.80
C PRO A 73 20.09 17.95 -0.39
N GLU A 74 21.26 17.33 -0.17
CA GLU A 74 22.27 17.06 -1.19
C GLU A 74 21.78 16.01 -2.20
N LEU A 75 21.12 14.96 -1.69
CA LEU A 75 20.48 13.94 -2.52
C LEU A 75 19.33 14.51 -3.35
N GLU A 76 18.44 15.30 -2.74
CA GLU A 76 17.32 15.96 -3.45
C GLU A 76 17.82 16.89 -4.56
N SER A 77 18.90 17.64 -4.29
CA SER A 77 19.53 18.51 -5.29
C SER A 77 20.09 17.70 -6.47
N SER A 78 20.75 16.57 -6.19
CA SER A 78 21.30 15.68 -7.21
C SER A 78 20.21 15.02 -8.06
N LEU A 79 19.11 14.58 -7.43
CA LEU A 79 17.94 14.04 -8.12
C LEU A 79 17.25 15.08 -9.01
N LYS A 80 17.23 16.35 -8.59
CA LYS A 80 16.68 17.45 -9.38
C LYS A 80 17.50 17.76 -10.64
N ILE A 81 18.83 17.61 -10.58
CA ILE A 81 19.74 17.84 -11.71
C ILE A 81 19.67 16.69 -12.74
N THR A 82 19.23 15.51 -12.31
CA THR A 82 19.14 14.35 -13.18
C THR A 82 17.98 14.50 -14.17
N GLU A 83 18.28 14.84 -15.42
CA GLU A 83 17.31 15.08 -16.50
C GLU A 83 16.35 13.91 -16.78
N GLU A 84 16.76 12.69 -16.47
CA GLU A 84 15.96 11.47 -16.65
C GLU A 84 14.82 11.36 -15.63
N VAL A 85 14.94 12.04 -14.49
CA VAL A 85 13.94 12.05 -13.43
C VAL A 85 12.98 13.22 -13.66
N LEU A 86 11.71 12.91 -13.89
CA LEU A 86 10.65 13.89 -14.07
C LEU A 86 10.25 14.54 -12.75
N ARG A 87 10.08 13.70 -11.72
CA ARG A 87 9.64 14.11 -10.38
C ARG A 87 10.18 13.11 -9.38
N HIS A 88 10.51 13.60 -8.19
CA HIS A 88 10.88 12.79 -7.04
C HIS A 88 10.09 13.25 -5.82
N LEU A 89 9.90 12.33 -4.88
CA LEU A 89 9.32 12.58 -3.57
C LEU A 89 10.13 11.74 -2.57
N VAL A 90 10.82 12.42 -1.67
CA VAL A 90 11.52 11.78 -0.56
C VAL A 90 10.63 11.90 0.68
N VAL A 91 10.36 10.76 1.32
CA VAL A 91 9.55 10.69 2.54
C VAL A 91 10.35 9.98 3.61
N ARG A 92 10.33 10.52 4.82
CA ARG A 92 10.87 9.83 5.99
C ARG A 92 9.92 8.71 6.37
N LYS A 93 10.41 7.47 6.46
CA LYS A 93 9.59 6.36 6.94
C LYS A 93 9.39 6.54 8.45
N PRO A 94 8.15 6.41 8.95
CA PRO A 94 7.94 6.37 10.38
C PRO A 94 8.69 5.16 10.93
N GLU A 95 9.41 5.36 12.04
CA GLU A 95 10.01 4.25 12.77
C GLU A 95 8.89 3.28 13.11
N LYS A 96 9.06 2.01 12.73
CA LYS A 96 8.04 0.96 12.73
C LYS A 96 7.15 1.08 13.97
N ALA A 97 5.98 1.70 13.82
CA ALA A 97 4.92 1.52 14.79
C ALA A 97 4.63 0.02 14.76
N ALA A 98 4.76 -0.63 15.92
CA ALA A 98 4.42 -2.03 16.09
C ALA A 98 3.09 -2.31 15.38
N PRO A 99 2.94 -3.45 14.69
CA PRO A 99 1.73 -3.74 13.93
C PRO A 99 0.55 -3.61 14.89
N VAL A 100 -0.34 -2.64 14.64
CA VAL A 100 -1.71 -2.77 15.14
C VAL A 100 -2.22 -4.06 14.53
N THR A 101 -2.42 -5.01 15.43
CA THR A 101 -2.79 -6.39 15.18
C THR A 101 -3.82 -6.47 14.06
N ALA A 102 -3.59 -7.41 13.15
CA ALA A 102 -4.56 -7.86 12.18
C ALA A 102 -5.96 -7.97 12.82
N VAL A 103 -6.86 -7.04 12.50
CA VAL A 103 -8.28 -7.36 12.53
C VAL A 103 -8.49 -8.24 11.31
N ALA A 104 -8.41 -9.55 11.54
CA ALA A 104 -8.87 -10.54 10.57
C ALA A 104 -10.26 -10.11 10.10
N PRO A 105 -10.57 -10.16 8.78
CA PRO A 105 -11.96 -10.13 8.38
C PRO A 105 -12.66 -11.29 9.11
N PRO A 106 -13.74 -11.05 9.86
CA PRO A 106 -14.49 -12.16 10.42
C PRO A 106 -14.91 -13.08 9.26
N PRO A 107 -14.73 -14.41 9.38
CA PRO A 107 -15.21 -15.33 8.36
C PRO A 107 -16.73 -15.16 8.25
N ALA A 108 -17.19 -14.62 7.13
CA ALA A 108 -18.58 -14.58 6.76
C ALA A 108 -19.00 -15.97 6.29
N GLU A 109 -19.14 -16.91 7.22
CA GLU A 109 -19.97 -18.09 7.04
C GLU A 109 -20.48 -18.54 8.41
N VAL A 110 -21.58 -17.93 8.87
CA VAL A 110 -22.40 -18.47 9.95
C VAL A 110 -23.76 -18.83 9.36
N VAL A 111 -23.97 -20.14 9.34
CA VAL A 111 -25.17 -20.89 8.99
C VAL A 111 -26.41 -20.27 9.62
N LEU A 112 -27.43 -20.04 8.79
CA LEU A 112 -28.75 -19.63 9.21
C LEU A 112 -29.47 -20.82 9.84
N ALA A 113 -29.52 -20.87 11.17
CA ALA A 113 -30.47 -21.68 11.92
C ALA A 113 -31.23 -20.74 12.86
N PRO A 114 -32.54 -20.52 12.69
CA PRO A 114 -33.32 -19.77 13.66
C PRO A 114 -33.67 -20.68 14.83
N VAL A 115 -33.04 -20.44 15.99
CA VAL A 115 -33.53 -20.92 17.28
C VAL A 115 -33.77 -19.72 18.16
N VAL A 116 -35.04 -19.37 18.35
CA VAL A 116 -35.65 -18.71 19.53
C VAL A 116 -37.15 -18.59 19.23
N ALA A 117 -38.08 -18.79 20.15
CA ALA A 117 -38.00 -19.12 21.56
C ALA A 117 -39.38 -19.67 21.97
N ASP A 118 -39.30 -20.49 23.01
CA ASP A 118 -40.37 -20.96 23.86
C ASP A 118 -41.32 -19.84 24.34
N SER A 119 -42.62 -20.13 24.36
CA SER A 119 -43.62 -19.37 25.12
C SER A 119 -44.64 -20.36 25.67
N GLU A 120 -44.28 -21.06 26.73
CA GLU A 120 -45.24 -21.70 27.62
C GLU A 120 -46.12 -20.68 28.38
N ASN A 121 -47.39 -21.08 28.47
CA ASN A 121 -48.37 -20.79 29.51
C ASN A 121 -49.36 -19.62 29.32
N ALA A 122 -50.59 -19.99 28.94
CA ALA A 122 -51.79 -19.50 29.62
C ALA A 122 -52.97 -20.47 29.47
N ALA A 123 -53.48 -20.88 30.63
CA ALA A 123 -54.90 -21.08 30.96
C ALA A 123 -55.62 -22.33 30.42
N GLY A 124 -55.87 -23.26 31.36
CA GLY A 124 -56.86 -24.32 31.21
C GLY A 124 -58.31 -23.85 31.39
N ALA A 125 -59.21 -24.53 30.69
CA ALA A 125 -60.65 -24.68 30.97
C ALA A 125 -61.07 -25.99 30.25
N VAL A 126 -61.18 -27.14 30.93
CA VAL A 126 -62.36 -27.65 31.67
C VAL A 126 -63.53 -28.03 30.74
N ARG A 127 -63.92 -29.32 30.82
CA ARG A 127 -65.21 -29.96 30.43
C ARG A 127 -65.42 -30.15 28.92
N ARG A 128 -66.07 -31.20 28.42
CA ARG A 128 -66.61 -32.49 28.88
C ARG A 128 -67.14 -33.15 27.58
N ASP A 129 -67.23 -34.47 27.58
CA ASP A 129 -68.26 -35.24 26.88
C ASP A 129 -68.29 -35.31 25.33
N ARG A 130 -68.17 -36.57 24.85
CA ARG A 130 -69.23 -37.30 24.11
C ARG A 130 -69.10 -37.48 22.58
N GLU A 131 -69.01 -38.78 22.24
CA GLU A 131 -69.60 -39.55 21.12
C GLU A 131 -69.50 -39.07 19.65
N GLU A 132 -68.93 -39.98 18.84
CA GLU A 132 -69.56 -40.70 17.71
C GLU A 132 -70.18 -39.97 16.49
N GLU A 133 -69.82 -40.55 15.33
CA GLU A 133 -70.59 -40.72 14.08
C GLU A 133 -70.72 -39.55 13.09
N THR A 134 -70.03 -39.66 11.95
CA THR A 134 -70.60 -40.17 10.68
C THR A 134 -69.51 -40.33 9.61
#